data_AF-A0A3M7TFP0-F1
#
_entry.id   AF-A0A3M7TFP0-F1
#
_cell.length_a   1.000
_cell.length_b   1.000
_cell.length_c   1.000
_cell.angle_alpha   90.00
_cell.angle_beta   90.00
_cell.angle_gamma   90.00
#
_symmetry.space_group_name_H-M   'P 1'
#
loop_
_entity.id
_entity.type
_entity.pdbx_description
1 polymer ?
#
loop_
_entity_poly.entity_id
_entity_poly.type
_entity_poly.pdbx_seq_one_letter_code
_entity_poly.pdbx_strand_id
1 'polypeptide(L)'
;MKKTNLFMLMLFGVLGYGQVGINETSPKVTLDITAKAIDGSTSEGVIIPKLTGDVLFVASNAGIYGAVQDAALLYVTEPASPNNRIGQTINVNAVGFYYFDASRDQWIKLGDSSNIYNSDGILSSTRLMNMGGNNLGFMSGRIGMGTTSPDPSAVLDLTSTQDGFLTPRMTEMEMNDILHPAHGLLVFCVDCFGDLGCLMVNDSKDPVAPNWGALCSSNVSTGHVVDIQCDLGVVSGALHPGVAASGVSSVMPYVGGNGGTYPSLAFNSTGVTGLVANLDGGSLVNGNGNWIFTITGIPSAIGVAAFNIVVGGKSCTFSIPVVDFTASVSSLDCNAAEFSPSNITQGEAYTGTLKVSYSGGNGEQYSQQSFTKNGLVFTLPAGVLAVNNGDLLYNVVGTPTGAGDMEVPITFGNVSCNVNGIVTAGASVIMCGSTKAWMRHNLGANTDLDPDIPVKDIHGNYYNWGRIGVVANTDTTPGPGPVGGIGGWNMVPAPNGSWNSGTKANPIKTANDPCPLGFRVPTMAEWTTLHSNNTRETKGSFSASNSNFGSAIIYKCGNKVLTLPATGYYHAPAQIPGARGSSGGYWSSTEASGSYVFGLYISGASVVSSDTWARPDGLPVRCISE
;
A
#
# COMPACT_ATOMS: atom_id res chain seq x y z
N MET A 1 -33.02 -72.58 -54.66
CA MET A 1 -33.04 -73.58 -55.75
C MET A 1 -34.23 -74.51 -55.57
N LYS A 2 -35.04 -74.68 -56.63
CA LYS A 2 -36.10 -75.70 -56.69
C LYS A 2 -35.43 -77.08 -56.65
N LYS A 3 -35.86 -77.91 -55.70
CA LYS A 3 -35.29 -79.20 -55.31
C LYS A 3 -35.57 -80.29 -56.36
N THR A 4 -34.79 -80.36 -57.44
CA THR A 4 -34.97 -81.48 -58.37
C THR A 4 -33.71 -82.14 -58.91
N ASN A 5 -32.49 -81.63 -58.64
CA ASN A 5 -31.26 -82.26 -59.18
C ASN A 5 -30.11 -82.37 -58.17
N LEU A 6 -30.38 -82.82 -56.94
CA LEU A 6 -29.35 -82.97 -55.89
C LEU A 6 -29.03 -84.43 -55.54
N PHE A 7 -29.36 -85.40 -56.39
CA PHE A 7 -29.13 -86.83 -56.09
C PHE A 7 -28.15 -87.54 -57.03
N MET A 8 -27.53 -86.85 -57.99
CA MET A 8 -26.69 -87.50 -59.02
C MET A 8 -25.26 -86.94 -59.13
N LEU A 9 -24.70 -86.41 -58.04
CA LEU A 9 -23.29 -85.95 -57.97
C LEU A 9 -22.52 -86.53 -56.77
N MET A 10 -23.07 -87.53 -56.08
CA MET A 10 -22.50 -88.13 -54.86
C MET A 10 -21.54 -89.30 -55.15
N LEU A 11 -20.76 -89.25 -56.24
CA LEU A 11 -19.87 -90.36 -56.66
C LEU A 11 -18.53 -89.95 -57.31
N PHE A 12 -18.04 -88.73 -57.06
CA PHE A 12 -16.63 -88.43 -57.22
C PHE A 12 -16.08 -87.86 -55.91
N GLY A 13 -15.38 -88.72 -55.17
CA GLY A 13 -14.55 -88.32 -54.05
C GLY A 13 -13.39 -87.48 -54.57
N VAL A 14 -13.47 -86.17 -54.33
CA VAL A 14 -12.29 -85.32 -54.21
C VAL A 14 -12.23 -84.92 -52.75
N LEU A 15 -11.20 -85.41 -52.06
CA LEU A 15 -10.72 -84.82 -50.82
C LEU A 15 -10.24 -83.40 -51.17
N GLY A 16 -11.16 -82.45 -51.15
CA GLY A 16 -10.91 -81.04 -51.44
C GLY A 16 -11.63 -80.20 -50.40
N TYR A 17 -10.86 -79.76 -49.40
CA TYR A 17 -11.08 -78.65 -48.44
C TYR A 17 -12.51 -78.41 -47.91
N GLY A 18 -12.69 -78.37 -46.58
CA GLY A 18 -13.97 -78.03 -45.91
C GLY A 18 -14.47 -76.60 -46.14
N GLN A 19 -14.02 -75.94 -47.20
CA GLN A 19 -14.35 -74.58 -47.60
C GLN A 19 -15.38 -74.62 -48.74
N VAL A 20 -16.42 -73.81 -48.61
CA VAL A 20 -17.47 -73.64 -49.63
C VAL A 20 -17.20 -72.32 -50.36
N GLY A 21 -16.87 -72.40 -51.65
CA GLY A 21 -16.81 -71.26 -52.55
C GLY A 21 -18.14 -71.06 -53.28
N ILE A 22 -18.66 -69.83 -53.30
CA ILE A 22 -19.78 -69.43 -54.16
C ILE A 22 -19.26 -68.38 -55.15
N ASN A 23 -19.24 -68.74 -56.43
CA ASN A 23 -18.56 -68.01 -57.52
C ASN A 23 -17.03 -67.85 -57.34
N GLU A 24 -16.42 -68.55 -56.38
CA GLU A 24 -14.97 -68.60 -56.14
C GLU A 24 -14.47 -70.02 -56.29
N THR A 25 -13.48 -70.23 -57.17
CA THR A 25 -12.91 -71.56 -57.46
C THR A 25 -11.79 -71.96 -56.49
N SER A 26 -11.23 -71.00 -55.75
CA SER A 26 -10.19 -71.23 -54.75
C SER A 26 -10.55 -70.50 -53.44
N PRO A 27 -11.56 -70.99 -52.69
CA PRO A 27 -12.07 -70.31 -51.50
C PRO A 27 -10.99 -70.14 -50.43
N LYS A 28 -10.84 -68.93 -49.91
CA LYS A 28 -9.80 -68.58 -48.94
C LYS A 28 -10.22 -68.84 -47.49
N VAL A 29 -11.53 -68.95 -47.25
CA VAL A 29 -12.14 -69.14 -45.92
C VAL A 29 -13.25 -70.19 -46.01
N THR A 30 -13.77 -70.65 -44.87
CA THR A 30 -14.80 -71.72 -44.80
C THR A 30 -16.04 -71.44 -45.65
N LEU A 31 -16.42 -70.18 -45.80
CA LEU A 31 -17.42 -69.74 -46.77
C LEU A 31 -16.89 -68.50 -47.48
N ASP A 32 -16.45 -68.66 -48.73
CA ASP A 32 -15.95 -67.57 -49.57
C ASP A 32 -16.97 -67.27 -50.68
N ILE A 33 -17.51 -66.05 -50.68
CA ILE A 33 -18.55 -65.62 -51.61
C ILE A 33 -18.04 -64.43 -52.38
N THR A 34 -17.84 -64.61 -53.68
CA THR A 34 -17.42 -63.54 -54.59
C THR A 34 -18.59 -63.10 -55.47
N ALA A 35 -18.57 -61.82 -55.86
CA ALA A 35 -19.57 -61.27 -56.76
C ALA A 35 -19.49 -61.96 -58.12
N LYS A 36 -20.65 -62.31 -58.70
CA LYS A 36 -20.70 -62.85 -60.06
C LYS A 36 -20.31 -61.79 -61.10
N ALA A 37 -20.76 -60.55 -60.92
CA ALA A 37 -20.31 -59.39 -61.68
C ALA A 37 -20.04 -58.20 -60.75
N ILE A 38 -18.96 -57.45 -61.02
CA ILE A 38 -18.56 -56.26 -60.25
C ILE A 38 -19.00 -54.94 -60.91
N ASP A 39 -19.71 -55.02 -62.03
CA ASP A 39 -20.19 -53.87 -62.82
C ASP A 39 -21.58 -53.36 -62.39
N GLY A 40 -22.20 -54.01 -61.40
CA GLY A 40 -23.53 -53.67 -60.90
C GLY A 40 -24.70 -54.15 -61.77
N SER A 41 -24.44 -54.96 -62.81
CA SER A 41 -25.48 -55.51 -63.69
C SER A 41 -26.33 -56.61 -63.04
N THR A 42 -25.88 -57.16 -61.91
CA THR A 42 -26.53 -58.22 -61.16
C THR A 42 -26.68 -57.84 -59.68
N SER A 43 -27.74 -58.35 -59.04
CA SER A 43 -27.89 -58.26 -57.59
C SER A 43 -26.93 -59.24 -56.91
N GLU A 44 -25.90 -58.71 -56.23
CA GLU A 44 -24.93 -59.48 -55.45
C GLU A 44 -25.21 -59.32 -53.95
N GLY A 45 -24.91 -60.33 -53.14
CA GLY A 45 -25.02 -60.25 -51.68
C GLY A 45 -25.51 -61.54 -51.02
N VAL A 46 -25.59 -61.52 -49.69
CA VAL A 46 -26.07 -62.64 -48.88
C VAL A 46 -27.31 -62.20 -48.11
N ILE A 47 -28.42 -62.92 -48.31
CA ILE A 47 -29.62 -62.73 -47.48
C ILE A 47 -29.44 -63.59 -46.22
N ILE A 48 -29.37 -62.92 -45.09
CA ILE A 48 -29.26 -63.49 -43.75
C ILE A 48 -30.69 -63.68 -43.16
N PRO A 49 -30.91 -64.62 -42.22
CA PRO A 49 -32.20 -64.77 -41.54
C PRO A 49 -32.75 -63.45 -41.01
N LYS A 50 -34.05 -63.26 -41.21
CA LYS A 50 -34.78 -62.05 -40.83
C LYS A 50 -35.79 -62.36 -39.73
N LEU A 51 -35.76 -61.60 -38.65
CA LEU A 51 -36.67 -61.74 -37.50
C LEU A 51 -37.16 -60.36 -37.04
N THR A 52 -38.34 -60.26 -36.43
CA THR A 52 -38.70 -59.06 -35.66
C THR A 52 -37.99 -59.11 -34.31
N GLY A 53 -37.78 -57.96 -33.67
CA GLY A 53 -37.14 -57.86 -32.37
C GLY A 53 -37.92 -58.57 -31.27
N ASP A 54 -39.26 -58.61 -31.37
CA ASP A 54 -40.10 -59.35 -30.42
C ASP A 54 -40.01 -60.87 -30.59
N VAL A 55 -39.91 -61.36 -31.83
CA VAL A 55 -39.64 -62.80 -32.07
C VAL A 55 -38.26 -63.18 -31.58
N LEU A 56 -37.28 -62.30 -31.79
CA LEU A 56 -35.94 -62.49 -31.27
C LEU A 56 -35.91 -62.53 -29.74
N PHE A 57 -36.67 -61.65 -29.08
CA PHE A 57 -36.83 -61.66 -27.63
C PHE A 57 -37.43 -62.98 -27.13
N VAL A 58 -38.47 -63.50 -27.79
CA VAL A 58 -39.06 -64.80 -27.42
C VAL A 58 -38.02 -65.93 -27.50
N ALA A 59 -37.23 -65.99 -28.57
CA ALA A 59 -36.19 -66.99 -28.74
C ALA A 59 -35.06 -66.84 -27.69
N SER A 60 -34.65 -65.60 -27.42
CA SER A 60 -33.69 -65.26 -26.37
C SER A 60 -34.18 -65.65 -24.98
N ASN A 61 -35.45 -65.36 -24.64
CA ASN A 61 -36.05 -65.70 -23.35
C ASN A 61 -36.25 -67.21 -23.18
N ALA A 62 -36.42 -67.96 -24.28
CA ALA A 62 -36.44 -69.42 -24.28
C ALA A 62 -35.05 -70.06 -24.21
N GLY A 63 -33.97 -69.26 -24.13
CA GLY A 63 -32.59 -69.75 -24.04
C GLY A 63 -32.07 -70.39 -25.32
N ILE A 64 -32.64 -70.04 -26.48
CA ILE A 64 -32.24 -70.62 -27.78
C ILE A 64 -30.86 -70.13 -28.22
N TYR A 65 -30.50 -68.90 -27.87
CA TYR A 65 -29.20 -68.32 -28.16
C TYR A 65 -28.32 -68.36 -26.91
N GLY A 66 -27.20 -69.09 -27.00
CA GLY A 66 -26.19 -69.16 -25.95
C GLY A 66 -24.80 -69.28 -26.57
N ALA A 67 -23.83 -69.80 -25.81
CA ALA A 67 -22.41 -69.84 -26.20
C ALA A 67 -22.14 -70.48 -27.57
N VAL A 68 -22.97 -71.42 -28.03
CA VAL A 68 -22.78 -72.12 -29.32
C VAL A 68 -23.26 -71.27 -30.52
N GLN A 69 -24.11 -70.28 -30.28
CA GLN A 69 -24.64 -69.36 -31.31
C GLN A 69 -23.88 -68.03 -31.35
N ASP A 70 -22.71 -67.94 -30.70
CA ASP A 70 -21.87 -66.74 -30.77
C ASP A 70 -21.55 -66.37 -32.23
N ALA A 71 -21.54 -65.07 -32.51
CA ALA A 71 -21.44 -64.49 -33.85
C ALA A 71 -22.58 -64.83 -34.83
N ALA A 72 -23.71 -65.37 -34.35
CA ALA A 72 -24.89 -65.55 -35.19
C ALA A 72 -25.34 -64.20 -35.75
N LEU A 73 -25.46 -64.09 -37.07
CA LEU A 73 -25.88 -62.87 -37.76
C LEU A 73 -27.37 -62.97 -38.12
N LEU A 74 -28.13 -61.90 -37.86
CA LEU A 74 -29.51 -61.75 -38.31
C LEU A 74 -29.79 -60.33 -38.77
N TYR A 75 -30.90 -60.16 -39.47
CA TYR A 75 -31.46 -58.84 -39.77
C TYR A 75 -32.78 -58.67 -39.01
N VAL A 76 -32.82 -57.67 -38.14
CA VAL A 76 -34.03 -57.28 -37.41
C VAL A 76 -34.89 -56.43 -38.34
N THR A 77 -36.10 -56.90 -38.64
CA THR A 77 -37.04 -56.22 -39.56
C THR A 77 -37.91 -55.18 -38.87
N GLU A 78 -38.10 -55.31 -37.56
CA GLU A 78 -38.86 -54.39 -36.70
C GLU A 78 -38.22 -54.39 -35.32
N PRO A 79 -38.08 -53.25 -34.63
CA PRO A 79 -37.46 -53.20 -33.31
C PRO A 79 -38.27 -54.00 -32.28
N ALA A 80 -37.61 -54.48 -31.22
CA ALA A 80 -38.33 -55.07 -30.09
C ALA A 80 -39.21 -53.99 -29.44
N SER A 81 -40.40 -54.40 -28.99
CA SER A 81 -41.28 -53.56 -28.19
C SER A 81 -40.54 -53.08 -26.93
N PRO A 82 -40.80 -51.87 -26.41
CA PRO A 82 -40.04 -51.32 -25.29
C PRO A 82 -39.90 -52.26 -24.07
N ASN A 83 -40.95 -53.01 -23.72
CA ASN A 83 -40.94 -53.95 -22.61
C ASN A 83 -40.11 -55.24 -22.88
N ASN A 84 -39.86 -55.54 -24.15
CA ASN A 84 -39.10 -56.70 -24.61
C ASN A 84 -37.63 -56.34 -24.93
N ARG A 85 -37.22 -55.09 -24.68
CA ARG A 85 -35.81 -54.66 -24.73
C ARG A 85 -35.16 -54.91 -23.38
N ILE A 86 -34.98 -56.18 -23.05
CA ILE A 86 -34.36 -56.63 -21.81
C ILE A 86 -33.49 -57.85 -22.10
N GLY A 87 -32.51 -58.13 -21.24
CA GLY A 87 -31.60 -59.26 -21.45
C GLY A 87 -30.91 -59.19 -22.81
N GLN A 88 -30.94 -60.30 -23.56
CA GLN A 88 -30.25 -60.40 -24.85
C GLN A 88 -30.74 -59.38 -25.91
N THR A 89 -31.98 -58.89 -25.85
CA THR A 89 -32.53 -57.95 -26.85
C THR A 89 -32.51 -56.49 -26.41
N ILE A 90 -31.78 -56.14 -25.34
CA ILE A 90 -31.68 -54.77 -24.81
C ILE A 90 -31.32 -53.72 -25.89
N ASN A 91 -30.44 -54.06 -26.84
CA ASN A 91 -29.99 -53.14 -27.90
C ASN A 91 -30.82 -53.24 -29.20
N VAL A 92 -31.88 -54.06 -29.23
CA VAL A 92 -32.72 -54.28 -30.42
C VAL A 92 -33.80 -53.21 -30.52
N ASN A 93 -33.37 -51.96 -30.60
CA ASN A 93 -34.23 -50.77 -30.58
C ASN A 93 -34.54 -50.20 -31.99
N ALA A 94 -33.93 -50.75 -33.03
CA ALA A 94 -34.09 -50.32 -34.41
C ALA A 94 -34.06 -51.50 -35.40
N VAL A 95 -34.53 -51.26 -36.62
CA VAL A 95 -34.31 -52.15 -37.76
C VAL A 95 -32.83 -52.13 -38.14
N GLY A 96 -32.24 -53.28 -38.43
CA GLY A 96 -30.83 -53.35 -38.82
C GLY A 96 -30.22 -54.75 -38.77
N PHE A 97 -28.95 -54.85 -39.14
CA PHE A 97 -28.17 -56.08 -38.93
C PHE A 97 -27.70 -56.16 -37.48
N TYR A 98 -27.82 -57.34 -36.89
CA TYR A 98 -27.36 -57.64 -35.53
C TYR A 98 -26.57 -58.94 -35.53
N TYR A 99 -25.50 -58.98 -34.74
CA TYR A 99 -24.84 -60.24 -34.39
C TYR A 99 -25.05 -60.57 -32.92
N PHE A 100 -25.13 -61.86 -32.58
CA PHE A 100 -25.19 -62.30 -31.19
C PHE A 100 -23.78 -62.32 -30.61
N ASP A 101 -23.61 -61.65 -29.48
CA ASP A 101 -22.38 -61.66 -28.70
C ASP A 101 -22.64 -62.47 -27.43
N ALA A 102 -22.20 -63.72 -27.42
CA ALA A 102 -22.41 -64.62 -26.29
C ALA A 102 -21.63 -64.19 -25.04
N SER A 103 -20.53 -63.44 -25.19
CA SER A 103 -19.74 -62.94 -24.05
C SER A 103 -20.48 -61.85 -23.28
N ARG A 104 -21.28 -61.05 -24.00
CA ARG A 104 -22.13 -60.00 -23.43
C ARG A 104 -23.57 -60.50 -23.17
N ASP A 105 -23.90 -61.70 -23.62
CA ASP A 105 -25.24 -62.26 -23.67
C ASP A 105 -26.24 -61.27 -24.31
N GLN A 106 -25.87 -60.69 -25.45
CA GLN A 106 -26.61 -59.59 -26.08
C GLN A 106 -26.53 -59.61 -27.61
N TRP A 107 -27.60 -59.13 -28.25
CA TRP A 107 -27.61 -58.78 -29.67
C TRP A 107 -27.03 -57.39 -29.87
N ILE A 108 -25.98 -57.28 -30.70
CA ILE A 108 -25.27 -56.03 -30.99
C ILE A 108 -25.54 -55.61 -32.42
N LYS A 109 -25.99 -54.36 -32.61
CA LYS A 109 -26.27 -53.78 -33.93
C LYS A 109 -24.96 -53.51 -34.66
N LEU A 110 -24.86 -53.92 -35.92
CA LEU A 110 -23.73 -53.61 -36.78
C LEU A 110 -23.83 -52.18 -37.33
N GLY A 111 -22.75 -51.39 -37.15
CA GLY A 111 -22.56 -50.10 -37.81
C GLY A 111 -23.11 -48.86 -37.08
N ASP A 112 -23.44 -48.92 -35.79
CA ASP A 112 -24.07 -47.81 -35.05
C ASP A 112 -23.11 -46.99 -34.15
N SER A 113 -21.84 -46.86 -34.50
CA SER A 113 -20.93 -45.92 -33.81
C SER A 113 -20.09 -45.10 -34.79
N SER A 114 -20.60 -43.93 -35.16
CA SER A 114 -19.78 -42.85 -35.73
C SER A 114 -20.10 -41.52 -35.04
N ASN A 115 -19.41 -41.26 -33.93
CA ASN A 115 -19.14 -39.90 -33.48
C ASN A 115 -17.61 -39.76 -33.31
N ILE A 116 -17.11 -38.56 -33.01
CA ILE A 116 -15.67 -38.31 -32.81
C ILE A 116 -15.07 -39.08 -31.60
N TYR A 117 -15.88 -39.82 -30.85
CA TYR A 117 -15.50 -40.62 -29.70
C TYR A 117 -15.62 -42.13 -30.02
N ASN A 118 -14.53 -42.86 -29.88
CA ASN A 118 -14.61 -44.32 -29.73
C ASN A 118 -14.99 -44.60 -28.27
N SER A 119 -16.29 -44.75 -28.03
CA SER A 119 -17.00 -45.17 -26.80
C SER A 119 -16.76 -44.43 -25.47
N ASP A 120 -15.57 -43.93 -25.13
CA ASP A 120 -15.24 -43.61 -23.72
C ASP A 120 -14.72 -42.17 -23.49
N GLY A 121 -14.78 -41.28 -24.48
CA GLY A 121 -14.44 -39.86 -24.29
C GLY A 121 -12.96 -39.54 -24.04
N ILE A 122 -12.07 -40.54 -23.91
CA ILE A 122 -10.65 -40.35 -23.63
C ILE A 122 -9.82 -40.47 -24.91
N LEU A 123 -9.12 -39.40 -25.27
CA LEU A 123 -8.16 -39.37 -26.37
C LEU A 123 -6.74 -39.61 -25.81
N SER A 124 -6.08 -40.70 -26.24
CA SER A 124 -4.71 -41.03 -25.84
C SER A 124 -3.62 -40.23 -26.57
N SER A 125 -4.00 -39.41 -27.55
CA SER A 125 -3.11 -38.48 -28.25
C SER A 125 -3.89 -37.35 -28.90
N THR A 126 -3.20 -36.24 -29.20
CA THR A 126 -3.76 -35.08 -29.90
C THR A 126 -4.38 -35.51 -31.24
N ARG A 127 -5.64 -35.16 -31.46
CA ARG A 127 -6.30 -35.25 -32.77
C ARG A 127 -6.28 -33.87 -33.40
N LEU A 128 -5.60 -33.74 -34.53
CA LEU A 128 -5.65 -32.53 -35.33
C LEU A 128 -6.94 -32.56 -36.17
N MET A 129 -7.85 -31.62 -35.92
CA MET A 129 -8.98 -31.39 -36.81
C MET A 129 -8.53 -30.50 -37.96
N ASN A 130 -8.21 -31.09 -39.11
CA ASN A 130 -7.90 -30.32 -40.32
C ASN A 130 -9.20 -29.85 -40.97
N MET A 131 -9.42 -28.54 -40.99
CA MET A 131 -10.62 -27.93 -41.56
C MET A 131 -10.54 -27.69 -43.07
N GLY A 132 -9.36 -27.83 -43.68
CA GLY A 132 -9.17 -27.64 -45.13
C GLY A 132 -9.60 -26.25 -45.64
N GLY A 133 -9.50 -25.20 -44.80
CA GLY A 133 -9.95 -23.84 -45.14
C GLY A 133 -11.43 -23.56 -44.87
N ASN A 134 -12.18 -24.49 -44.28
CA ASN A 134 -13.57 -24.27 -43.86
C ASN A 134 -13.66 -23.78 -42.41
N ASN A 135 -14.83 -23.29 -41.99
CA ASN A 135 -15.09 -22.82 -40.62
C ASN A 135 -15.75 -23.91 -39.77
N LEU A 136 -15.35 -24.03 -38.49
CA LEU A 136 -16.05 -24.82 -37.48
C LEU A 136 -16.95 -23.88 -36.69
N GLY A 137 -18.24 -23.88 -37.02
CA GLY A 137 -19.24 -23.08 -36.32
C GLY A 137 -20.06 -23.93 -35.36
N PHE A 138 -20.29 -23.43 -34.15
CA PHE A 138 -21.30 -23.95 -33.24
C PHE A 138 -22.49 -22.99 -33.26
N MET A 139 -23.60 -23.39 -33.88
CA MET A 139 -24.82 -22.57 -33.89
C MET A 139 -25.62 -22.82 -32.62
N SER A 140 -25.77 -21.79 -31.78
CA SER A 140 -26.52 -21.83 -30.49
C SER A 140 -25.85 -22.60 -29.33
N GLY A 141 -24.54 -22.90 -29.43
CA GLY A 141 -23.78 -23.59 -28.38
C GLY A 141 -22.76 -22.69 -27.68
N ARG A 142 -22.35 -23.07 -26.45
CA ARG A 142 -21.19 -22.50 -25.74
C ARG A 142 -19.99 -23.44 -25.88
N ILE A 143 -18.80 -22.88 -25.97
CA ILE A 143 -17.54 -23.64 -25.94
C ILE A 143 -16.97 -23.56 -24.53
N GLY A 144 -16.88 -24.70 -23.85
CA GLY A 144 -16.18 -24.84 -22.58
C GLY A 144 -14.85 -25.55 -22.78
N MET A 145 -13.75 -24.96 -22.29
CA MET A 145 -12.46 -25.63 -22.21
C MET A 145 -12.02 -25.70 -20.74
N GLY A 146 -11.79 -26.92 -20.23
CA GLY A 146 -11.47 -27.15 -18.82
C GLY A 146 -12.63 -26.99 -17.84
N THR A 147 -13.86 -26.77 -18.35
CA THR A 147 -15.10 -26.76 -17.57
C THR A 147 -16.19 -27.57 -18.29
N THR A 148 -17.01 -28.28 -17.52
CA THR A 148 -18.21 -28.98 -18.04
C THR A 148 -19.48 -28.13 -17.94
N SER A 149 -19.40 -26.97 -17.28
CA SER A 149 -20.51 -26.04 -17.11
C SER A 149 -20.05 -24.62 -17.46
N PRO A 150 -19.91 -24.29 -18.76
CA PRO A 150 -19.59 -22.94 -19.20
C PRO A 150 -20.60 -21.94 -18.65
N ASP A 151 -20.11 -20.79 -18.18
CA ASP A 151 -20.96 -19.73 -17.65
C ASP A 151 -22.07 -19.36 -18.66
N PRO A 152 -23.34 -19.21 -18.23
CA PRO A 152 -24.44 -18.89 -19.14
C PRO A 152 -24.26 -17.61 -19.96
N SER A 153 -23.42 -16.68 -19.49
CA SER A 153 -23.12 -15.40 -20.15
C SER A 153 -21.98 -15.48 -21.17
N ALA A 154 -21.23 -16.60 -21.24
CA ALA A 154 -20.05 -16.72 -22.07
C ALA A 154 -20.28 -17.62 -23.29
N VAL A 155 -19.90 -17.15 -24.49
CA VAL A 155 -19.84 -18.02 -25.69
C VAL A 155 -18.60 -18.92 -25.65
N LEU A 156 -17.50 -18.43 -25.05
CA LEU A 156 -16.27 -19.16 -24.79
C LEU A 156 -15.92 -19.02 -23.30
N ASP A 157 -15.84 -20.14 -22.59
CA ASP A 157 -15.41 -20.21 -21.19
C ASP A 157 -14.17 -21.10 -21.07
N LEU A 158 -13.09 -20.52 -20.55
CA LEU A 158 -11.79 -21.16 -20.39
C LEU A 158 -11.48 -21.25 -18.89
N THR A 159 -11.39 -22.46 -18.35
CA THR A 159 -10.95 -22.72 -16.97
C THR A 159 -9.67 -23.53 -17.00
N SER A 160 -8.59 -22.98 -16.46
CA SER A 160 -7.33 -23.71 -16.26
C SER A 160 -6.64 -23.20 -15.00
N THR A 161 -5.86 -24.08 -14.36
CA THR A 161 -4.99 -23.73 -13.23
C THR A 161 -3.50 -23.74 -13.60
N GLN A 162 -3.18 -24.06 -14.85
CA GLN A 162 -1.81 -24.23 -15.33
C GLN A 162 -1.53 -23.43 -16.61
N ASP A 163 -2.54 -23.23 -17.46
CA ASP A 163 -2.41 -22.65 -18.79
C ASP A 163 -3.19 -21.34 -18.90
N GLY A 164 -2.76 -20.48 -19.84
CA GLY A 164 -3.40 -19.20 -20.15
C GLY A 164 -4.01 -19.15 -21.55
N PHE A 165 -4.66 -18.03 -21.88
CA PHE A 165 -5.19 -17.75 -23.21
C PHE A 165 -4.23 -16.87 -24.02
N LEU A 166 -3.71 -17.40 -25.13
CA LEU A 166 -2.92 -16.63 -26.10
C LEU A 166 -3.84 -16.06 -27.19
N THR A 167 -4.07 -14.75 -27.18
CA THR A 167 -4.71 -14.01 -28.28
C THR A 167 -3.81 -14.00 -29.52
N PRO A 168 -4.33 -13.66 -30.72
CA PRO A 168 -3.50 -13.40 -31.90
C PRO A 168 -2.39 -12.39 -31.57
N ARG A 169 -1.14 -12.73 -31.88
CA ARG A 169 0.05 -11.90 -31.65
C ARG A 169 0.57 -11.38 -32.97
N MET A 170 0.86 -10.08 -33.05
CA MET A 170 1.26 -9.41 -34.28
C MET A 170 2.03 -8.12 -33.97
N THR A 171 2.76 -7.58 -34.93
CA THR A 171 3.38 -6.25 -34.85
C THR A 171 2.35 -5.13 -35.00
N GLU A 172 2.71 -3.90 -34.68
CA GLU A 172 1.89 -2.70 -34.87
C GLU A 172 1.56 -2.53 -36.36
N MET A 173 2.52 -2.81 -37.24
CA MET A 173 2.31 -2.79 -38.69
C MET A 173 1.24 -3.80 -39.11
N GLU A 174 1.40 -5.06 -38.70
CA GLU A 174 0.44 -6.12 -39.02
C GLU A 174 -0.94 -5.88 -38.40
N MET A 175 -1.00 -5.29 -37.19
CA MET A 175 -2.24 -4.89 -36.53
C MET A 175 -2.99 -3.81 -37.31
N ASN A 176 -2.27 -2.80 -37.79
CA ASN A 176 -2.86 -1.71 -38.58
C ASN A 176 -3.26 -2.16 -39.99
N ASP A 177 -2.68 -3.26 -40.50
CA ASP A 177 -3.06 -3.88 -41.77
C ASP A 177 -4.32 -4.76 -41.70
N ILE A 178 -4.92 -4.95 -40.51
CA ILE A 178 -6.19 -5.66 -40.39
C ILE A 178 -7.29 -4.86 -41.08
N LEU A 179 -7.77 -5.38 -42.22
CA LEU A 179 -8.88 -4.80 -42.95
C LEU A 179 -10.21 -5.03 -42.23
N HIS A 180 -10.96 -3.96 -42.01
CA HIS A 180 -12.27 -3.95 -41.36
C HIS A 180 -12.33 -4.63 -39.99
N PRO A 181 -11.51 -4.19 -39.01
CA PRO A 181 -11.51 -4.82 -37.69
C PRO A 181 -12.87 -4.60 -37.01
N ALA A 182 -13.41 -5.67 -36.43
CA ALA A 182 -14.68 -5.60 -35.72
C ALA A 182 -14.54 -4.74 -34.44
N HIS A 183 -15.62 -4.08 -34.03
CA HIS A 183 -15.70 -3.43 -32.72
C HIS A 183 -15.54 -4.48 -31.61
N GLY A 184 -14.61 -4.27 -30.69
CA GLY A 184 -14.23 -5.19 -29.63
C GLY A 184 -13.23 -6.28 -30.05
N LEU A 185 -12.61 -6.19 -31.25
CA LEU A 185 -11.58 -7.13 -31.67
C LEU A 185 -10.36 -7.06 -30.72
N LEU A 186 -9.92 -8.21 -30.21
CA LEU A 186 -8.78 -8.34 -29.29
C LEU A 186 -7.55 -8.91 -30.01
N VAL A 187 -6.42 -8.21 -29.89
CA VAL A 187 -5.11 -8.66 -30.39
C VAL A 187 -4.02 -8.34 -29.38
N PHE A 188 -2.91 -9.06 -29.39
CA PHE A 188 -1.71 -8.68 -28.65
C PHE A 188 -0.66 -8.13 -29.61
N CYS A 189 -0.46 -6.82 -29.57
CA CYS A 189 0.56 -6.13 -30.35
C CYS A 189 1.91 -6.31 -29.68
N VAL A 190 2.95 -6.79 -30.35
CA VAL A 190 4.24 -7.12 -29.71
C VAL A 190 5.19 -5.92 -29.58
N ASP A 191 4.91 -4.83 -30.30
CA ASP A 191 5.81 -3.68 -30.45
C ASP A 191 5.11 -2.29 -30.48
N CYS A 192 3.85 -2.19 -30.05
CA CYS A 192 3.08 -0.93 -30.06
C CYS A 192 3.61 0.17 -29.10
N PHE A 193 4.59 -0.16 -28.23
CA PHE A 193 5.18 0.77 -27.27
C PHE A 193 6.72 0.63 -27.24
N GLY A 194 7.35 0.61 -28.42
CA GLY A 194 8.74 0.15 -28.59
C GLY A 194 8.78 -1.38 -28.65
N ASP A 195 9.87 -2.07 -28.29
CA ASP A 195 9.92 -3.55 -28.24
C ASP A 195 9.04 -4.17 -27.10
N LEU A 196 8.02 -3.45 -26.63
CA LEU A 196 7.10 -3.84 -25.56
C LEU A 196 5.73 -4.22 -26.12
N GLY A 197 5.25 -5.40 -25.73
CA GLY A 197 3.96 -5.92 -26.15
C GLY A 197 2.78 -5.47 -25.29
N CYS A 198 1.60 -5.33 -25.92
CA CYS A 198 0.36 -4.95 -25.26
C CYS A 198 -0.90 -5.61 -25.84
N LEU A 199 -1.88 -5.88 -24.98
CA LEU A 199 -3.23 -6.24 -25.40
C LEU A 199 -3.96 -5.00 -25.92
N MET A 200 -4.46 -5.07 -27.15
CA MET A 200 -5.17 -4.00 -27.87
C MET A 200 -6.61 -4.42 -28.17
N VAL A 201 -7.54 -3.48 -28.05
CA VAL A 201 -8.96 -3.60 -28.36
C VAL A 201 -9.30 -2.62 -29.46
N ASN A 202 -10.00 -3.04 -30.51
CA ASN A 202 -10.54 -2.08 -31.46
C ASN A 202 -11.84 -1.46 -30.90
N ASP A 203 -11.76 -0.22 -30.44
CA ASP A 203 -12.88 0.56 -29.91
C ASP A 203 -13.66 1.30 -31.01
N SER A 204 -13.28 1.12 -32.28
CA SER A 204 -13.96 1.79 -33.38
C SER A 204 -15.36 1.24 -33.60
N LYS A 205 -16.32 2.16 -33.69
CA LYS A 205 -17.68 1.89 -34.21
C LYS A 205 -17.74 2.01 -35.74
N ASP A 206 -16.68 2.54 -36.36
CA ASP A 206 -16.55 2.66 -37.80
C ASP A 206 -15.74 1.46 -38.35
N PRO A 207 -16.38 0.58 -39.15
CA PRO A 207 -15.72 -0.64 -39.65
C PRO A 207 -14.65 -0.36 -40.70
N VAL A 208 -14.45 0.87 -41.18
CA VAL A 208 -13.36 1.19 -42.14
C VAL A 208 -12.21 2.00 -41.51
N ALA A 209 -12.35 2.41 -40.25
CA ALA A 209 -11.33 3.19 -39.54
C ALA A 209 -11.03 2.54 -38.18
N PRO A 210 -9.94 1.78 -38.02
CA PRO A 210 -9.56 1.22 -36.72
C PRO A 210 -9.31 2.31 -35.67
N ASN A 211 -9.64 2.00 -34.42
CA ASN A 211 -9.29 2.81 -33.26
C ASN A 211 -8.84 1.88 -32.14
N TRP A 212 -7.53 1.64 -32.06
CA TRP A 212 -6.96 0.67 -31.12
C TRP A 212 -6.74 1.29 -29.74
N GLY A 213 -7.48 0.82 -28.74
CA GLY A 213 -7.30 1.12 -27.32
C GLY A 213 -6.42 0.06 -26.64
N ALA A 214 -5.51 0.49 -25.78
CA ALA A 214 -4.63 -0.42 -25.03
C ALA A 214 -5.25 -0.84 -23.69
N LEU A 215 -5.27 -2.14 -23.41
CA LEU A 215 -5.74 -2.74 -22.15
C LEU A 215 -4.61 -3.29 -21.27
N CYS A 216 -3.38 -2.84 -21.51
CA CYS A 216 -2.29 -3.21 -20.63
C CYS A 216 -2.53 -2.72 -19.21
N SER A 217 -2.62 -3.66 -18.27
CA SER A 217 -2.37 -3.34 -16.86
C SER A 217 -0.95 -2.81 -16.75
N SER A 218 -0.78 -1.80 -15.90
CA SER A 218 0.47 -1.09 -15.63
C SER A 218 1.53 -1.95 -14.93
N ASN A 219 1.86 -3.12 -15.48
CA ASN A 219 3.08 -3.82 -15.13
C ASN A 219 4.33 -3.03 -15.56
N VAL A 220 4.17 -1.91 -16.27
CA VAL A 220 5.18 -0.85 -16.36
C VAL A 220 5.26 -0.11 -15.02
N SER A 221 6.10 -0.63 -14.13
CA SER A 221 6.63 0.10 -12.96
C SER A 221 7.27 1.44 -13.36
N THR A 222 7.67 1.59 -14.63
CA THR A 222 8.35 2.77 -15.15
C THR A 222 7.45 3.52 -16.15
N GLY A 223 7.16 4.78 -15.85
CA GLY A 223 6.48 5.71 -16.74
C GLY A 223 7.31 5.99 -17.99
N HIS A 224 6.62 6.17 -19.12
CA HIS A 224 7.19 6.50 -20.41
C HIS A 224 6.43 7.68 -21.04
N VAL A 225 7.13 8.57 -21.74
CA VAL A 225 6.57 9.69 -22.52
C VAL A 225 7.04 9.62 -23.98
N VAL A 226 6.25 10.17 -24.90
CA VAL A 226 6.65 10.26 -26.31
C VAL A 226 7.71 11.34 -26.52
N ASP A 227 7.56 12.49 -25.85
CA ASP A 227 8.53 13.59 -25.95
C ASP A 227 8.46 14.54 -24.74
N ILE A 228 9.57 15.24 -24.46
CA ILE A 228 9.68 16.28 -23.42
C ILE A 228 9.88 17.63 -24.10
N GLN A 229 8.99 18.59 -23.84
CA GLN A 229 8.98 19.90 -24.51
C GLN A 229 9.87 20.92 -23.78
N CYS A 230 11.19 20.68 -23.72
CA CYS A 230 12.15 21.54 -23.01
C CYS A 230 12.08 23.03 -23.40
N ASP A 231 11.82 23.33 -24.68
CA ASP A 231 11.74 24.69 -25.21
C ASP A 231 10.48 25.45 -24.76
N LEU A 232 9.46 24.74 -24.29
CA LEU A 232 8.22 25.30 -23.75
C LEU A 232 8.24 25.39 -22.21
N GLY A 233 9.37 25.07 -21.59
CA GLY A 233 9.54 25.13 -20.15
C GLY A 233 9.39 26.55 -19.61
N VAL A 234 8.65 26.70 -18.50
CA VAL A 234 8.42 28.00 -17.84
C VAL A 234 9.10 28.01 -16.48
N VAL A 235 10.03 28.94 -16.29
CA VAL A 235 10.71 29.15 -15.01
C VAL A 235 9.96 30.19 -14.19
N SER A 236 9.79 29.90 -12.89
CA SER A 236 9.29 30.84 -11.89
C SER A 236 10.37 31.11 -10.85
N GLY A 237 10.59 32.39 -10.54
CA GLY A 237 11.64 32.86 -9.63
C GLY A 237 12.91 33.32 -10.35
N ALA A 238 13.85 33.86 -9.58
CA ALA A 238 15.14 34.34 -10.06
C ALA A 238 16.28 33.71 -9.25
N LEU A 239 17.44 33.55 -9.88
CA LEU A 239 18.63 32.97 -9.29
C LEU A 239 19.78 33.97 -9.32
N HIS A 240 20.51 34.05 -8.22
CA HIS A 240 21.62 34.97 -8.05
C HIS A 240 22.86 34.27 -7.48
N PRO A 241 24.08 34.60 -7.94
CA PRO A 241 25.32 33.96 -7.50
C PRO A 241 25.49 34.07 -5.99
N GLY A 242 25.88 32.97 -5.34
CA GLY A 242 26.14 32.93 -3.89
C GLY A 242 24.89 32.97 -3.00
N VAL A 243 23.69 33.18 -3.55
CA VAL A 243 22.43 33.16 -2.81
C VAL A 243 21.75 31.79 -2.99
N ALA A 244 21.33 31.17 -1.88
CA ALA A 244 20.62 29.90 -1.94
C ALA A 244 19.28 30.06 -2.68
N ALA A 245 19.03 29.18 -3.65
CA ALA A 245 17.77 29.12 -4.38
C ALA A 245 16.61 28.80 -3.42
N SER A 246 15.57 29.63 -3.44
CA SER A 246 14.37 29.48 -2.61
C SER A 246 13.14 29.86 -3.43
N GLY A 247 12.12 29.00 -3.44
CA GLY A 247 10.89 29.20 -4.22
C GLY A 247 11.05 29.17 -5.74
N VAL A 248 12.20 28.74 -6.25
CA VAL A 248 12.47 28.66 -7.70
C VAL A 248 11.99 27.32 -8.24
N SER A 249 11.22 27.35 -9.33
CA SER A 249 10.72 26.14 -9.98
C SER A 249 10.71 26.28 -11.50
N SER A 250 10.68 25.15 -12.20
CA SER A 250 10.53 25.08 -13.66
C SER A 250 9.42 24.08 -14.00
N VAL A 251 8.39 24.53 -14.72
CA VAL A 251 7.31 23.67 -15.22
C VAL A 251 7.71 23.17 -16.60
N MET A 252 7.69 21.85 -16.78
CA MET A 252 8.16 21.19 -17.99
C MET A 252 7.06 20.33 -18.62
N PRO A 253 6.52 20.71 -19.78
CA PRO A 253 5.49 19.92 -20.46
C PRO A 253 6.06 18.64 -21.09
N TYR A 254 5.25 17.59 -21.12
CA TYR A 254 5.50 16.34 -21.85
C TYR A 254 4.25 15.90 -22.64
N VAL A 255 4.46 15.06 -23.66
CA VAL A 255 3.37 14.50 -24.49
C VAL A 255 3.38 12.97 -24.47
N GLY A 256 2.18 12.36 -24.59
CA GLY A 256 2.03 10.92 -24.73
C GLY A 256 2.48 10.08 -23.53
N GLY A 257 2.21 10.54 -22.31
CA GLY A 257 2.40 9.75 -21.09
C GLY A 257 1.52 8.50 -21.05
N ASN A 258 2.02 7.43 -20.44
CA ASN A 258 1.40 6.11 -20.42
C ASN A 258 0.80 5.69 -19.06
N GLY A 259 0.65 6.61 -18.11
CA GLY A 259 0.08 6.29 -16.79
C GLY A 259 1.04 5.64 -15.79
N GLY A 260 2.27 5.27 -16.20
CA GLY A 260 3.25 4.61 -15.33
C GLY A 260 3.90 5.53 -14.30
N THR A 261 4.58 4.95 -13.30
CA THR A 261 5.25 5.70 -12.22
C THR A 261 6.69 6.08 -12.55
N TYR A 262 7.16 7.22 -12.06
CA TYR A 262 8.56 7.61 -12.12
C TYR A 262 9.07 7.94 -10.71
N PRO A 263 10.33 7.62 -10.38
CA PRO A 263 10.89 7.89 -9.06
C PRO A 263 11.17 9.38 -8.88
N SER A 264 11.50 9.81 -7.66
CA SER A 264 12.11 11.12 -7.46
C SER A 264 13.47 11.17 -8.14
N LEU A 265 13.76 12.27 -8.83
CA LEU A 265 14.98 12.46 -9.62
C LEU A 265 15.60 13.81 -9.27
N ALA A 266 16.92 13.89 -9.38
CA ALA A 266 17.69 15.09 -9.12
C ALA A 266 18.74 15.27 -10.22
N PHE A 267 18.79 16.46 -10.81
CA PHE A 267 19.69 16.79 -11.92
C PHE A 267 20.55 17.98 -11.54
N ASN A 268 21.87 17.79 -11.52
CA ASN A 268 22.83 18.86 -11.21
C ASN A 268 22.99 19.79 -12.41
N SER A 269 23.14 21.09 -12.15
CA SER A 269 23.38 22.08 -13.19
C SER A 269 24.80 21.98 -13.77
N THR A 270 24.90 22.28 -15.07
CA THR A 270 26.14 22.50 -15.83
C THR A 270 26.21 23.95 -16.31
N GLY A 271 27.41 24.41 -16.70
CA GLY A 271 27.65 25.85 -16.93
C GLY A 271 27.82 26.56 -15.60
N VAL A 272 26.75 27.16 -15.08
CA VAL A 272 26.69 27.58 -13.67
C VAL A 272 26.39 26.37 -12.79
N THR A 273 27.33 25.99 -11.93
CA THR A 273 27.24 24.82 -11.04
C THR A 273 26.64 25.17 -9.67
N GLY A 274 26.33 24.15 -8.88
CA GLY A 274 25.87 24.31 -7.48
C GLY A 274 24.35 24.34 -7.30
N LEU A 275 23.59 24.18 -8.39
CA LEU A 275 22.14 24.02 -8.38
C LEU A 275 21.73 22.58 -8.68
N VAL A 276 20.57 22.20 -8.18
CA VAL A 276 19.93 20.90 -8.42
C VAL A 276 18.47 21.12 -8.80
N ALA A 277 18.05 20.60 -9.94
CA ALA A 277 16.64 20.50 -10.31
C ALA A 277 16.06 19.18 -9.79
N ASN A 278 15.15 19.27 -8.83
CA ASN A 278 14.54 18.13 -8.15
C ASN A 278 13.14 17.90 -8.69
N LEU A 279 12.84 16.67 -9.10
CA LEU A 279 11.51 16.21 -9.49
C LEU A 279 11.05 15.18 -8.47
N ASP A 280 9.92 15.42 -7.81
CA ASP A 280 9.33 14.45 -6.91
C ASP A 280 8.72 13.28 -7.71
N GLY A 281 8.84 12.07 -7.18
CA GLY A 281 8.27 10.87 -7.79
C GLY A 281 6.75 10.92 -7.85
N GLY A 282 6.19 10.32 -8.90
CA GLY A 282 4.75 10.37 -9.16
C GLY A 282 4.32 9.42 -10.28
N SER A 283 3.11 9.65 -10.77
CA SER A 283 2.53 8.92 -11.91
C SER A 283 2.33 9.86 -13.08
N LEU A 284 2.59 9.39 -14.29
CA LEU A 284 2.26 10.12 -15.50
C LEU A 284 0.75 10.16 -15.71
N VAL A 285 0.26 11.22 -16.34
CA VAL A 285 -1.09 11.25 -16.90
C VAL A 285 -1.08 10.45 -18.21
N ASN A 286 -2.19 9.77 -18.53
CA ASN A 286 -2.40 9.21 -19.86
C ASN A 286 -2.61 10.35 -20.86
N GLY A 287 -1.66 10.56 -21.77
CA GLY A 287 -1.62 11.71 -22.69
C GLY A 287 -0.67 12.82 -22.23
N ASN A 288 -1.04 14.09 -22.43
CA ASN A 288 -0.13 15.22 -22.18
C ASN A 288 -0.19 15.67 -20.72
N GLY A 289 0.94 16.13 -20.18
CA GLY A 289 1.03 16.59 -18.80
C GLY A 289 2.23 17.49 -18.55
N ASN A 290 2.44 17.83 -17.28
CA ASN A 290 3.54 18.69 -16.84
C ASN A 290 4.29 18.05 -15.68
N TRP A 291 5.61 18.20 -15.68
CA TRP A 291 6.44 18.02 -14.49
C TRP A 291 6.76 19.37 -13.87
N ILE A 292 6.94 19.39 -12.55
CA ILE A 292 7.36 20.60 -11.82
C ILE A 292 8.69 20.27 -11.17
N PHE A 293 9.75 20.93 -11.61
CA PHE A 293 11.08 20.83 -11.03
C PHE A 293 11.26 21.91 -9.98
N THR A 294 11.60 21.53 -8.75
CA THR A 294 12.00 22.46 -7.69
C THR A 294 13.52 22.66 -7.74
N ILE A 295 13.96 23.91 -7.85
CA ILE A 295 15.39 24.24 -7.94
C ILE A 295 15.95 24.56 -6.55
N THR A 296 16.99 23.86 -6.14
CA THR A 296 17.70 24.07 -4.87
C THR A 296 19.20 24.26 -5.10
N GLY A 297 19.93 24.67 -4.06
CA GLY A 297 21.38 24.84 -4.09
C GLY A 297 21.83 26.31 -4.14
N ILE A 298 23.12 26.55 -4.35
CA ILE A 298 23.74 27.88 -4.40
C ILE A 298 24.51 27.97 -5.72
N PRO A 299 24.11 28.84 -6.66
CA PRO A 299 24.80 28.96 -7.94
C PRO A 299 26.18 29.60 -7.75
N SER A 300 27.18 29.04 -8.42
CA SER A 300 28.59 29.40 -8.25
C SER A 300 29.00 30.72 -8.90
N ALA A 301 28.27 31.18 -9.92
CA ALA A 301 28.56 32.40 -10.67
C ALA A 301 27.34 32.89 -11.47
N ILE A 302 27.44 34.08 -12.05
CA ILE A 302 26.50 34.61 -13.06
C ILE A 302 26.67 33.79 -14.35
N GLY A 303 25.58 33.54 -15.08
CA GLY A 303 25.61 32.84 -16.37
C GLY A 303 24.36 32.01 -16.61
N VAL A 304 24.49 30.90 -17.33
CA VAL A 304 23.39 29.98 -17.62
C VAL A 304 23.62 28.67 -16.87
N ALA A 305 22.64 28.26 -16.05
CA ALA A 305 22.59 26.95 -15.44
C ALA A 305 21.78 26.01 -16.34
N ALA A 306 22.42 25.02 -16.95
CA ALA A 306 21.79 24.05 -17.85
C ALA A 306 21.59 22.70 -17.14
N PHE A 307 20.39 22.14 -17.23
CA PHE A 307 19.98 20.90 -16.59
C PHE A 307 19.67 19.86 -17.66
N ASN A 308 20.50 18.81 -17.76
CA ASN A 308 20.28 17.67 -18.64
C ASN A 308 19.35 16.67 -17.92
N ILE A 309 18.07 16.69 -18.24
CA ILE A 309 17.08 15.82 -17.61
C ILE A 309 16.88 14.53 -18.40
N VAL A 310 16.62 13.44 -17.68
CA VAL A 310 16.26 12.14 -18.24
C VAL A 310 15.08 11.60 -17.44
N VAL A 311 13.87 11.67 -18.01
CA VAL A 311 12.62 11.29 -17.35
C VAL A 311 11.72 10.61 -18.38
N GLY A 312 11.01 9.54 -17.98
CA GLY A 312 10.04 8.88 -18.87
C GLY A 312 10.65 8.26 -20.13
N GLY A 313 11.92 7.84 -20.09
CA GLY A 313 12.64 7.25 -21.24
C GLY A 313 13.13 8.27 -22.27
N LYS A 314 12.93 9.57 -22.05
CA LYS A 314 13.40 10.67 -22.92
C LYS A 314 14.37 11.57 -22.18
N SER A 315 15.17 12.31 -22.93
CA SER A 315 16.09 13.30 -22.41
C SER A 315 15.99 14.61 -23.15
N CYS A 316 16.16 15.72 -22.42
CA CYS A 316 16.31 17.05 -23.01
C CYS A 316 17.06 17.96 -22.03
N THR A 317 17.44 19.15 -22.49
CA THR A 317 18.15 20.14 -21.67
C THR A 317 17.31 21.41 -21.57
N PHE A 318 17.01 21.84 -20.35
CA PHE A 318 16.45 23.18 -20.12
C PHE A 318 17.47 24.03 -19.37
N SER A 319 17.35 25.35 -19.50
CA SER A 319 18.32 26.30 -18.97
C SER A 319 17.63 27.36 -18.13
N ILE A 320 18.25 27.75 -17.02
CA ILE A 320 17.81 28.86 -16.18
C ILE A 320 18.93 29.91 -16.12
N PRO A 321 18.65 31.19 -16.44
CA PRO A 321 19.63 32.25 -16.27
C PRO A 321 19.87 32.54 -14.78
N VAL A 322 21.14 32.68 -14.42
CA VAL A 322 21.60 33.20 -13.13
C VAL A 322 22.12 34.61 -13.37
N VAL A 323 21.48 35.59 -12.74
CA VAL A 323 21.73 37.01 -12.95
C VAL A 323 22.33 37.64 -11.70
N ASP A 324 22.96 38.81 -11.83
CA ASP A 324 23.60 39.48 -10.71
C ASP A 324 22.60 39.84 -9.59
N PHE A 325 23.05 39.88 -8.33
CA PHE A 325 22.22 40.33 -7.20
C PHE A 325 22.34 41.86 -7.08
N THR A 326 21.47 42.59 -7.77
CA THR A 326 21.54 44.06 -7.80
C THR A 326 20.83 44.72 -6.62
N ALA A 327 19.91 44.02 -5.95
CA ALA A 327 19.19 44.57 -4.79
C ALA A 327 20.12 44.86 -3.62
N SER A 328 20.07 46.10 -3.11
CA SER A 328 20.92 46.52 -2.01
C SER A 328 20.21 47.49 -1.08
N VAL A 329 20.59 47.42 0.20
CA VAL A 329 20.16 48.34 1.26
C VAL A 329 21.41 48.87 1.96
N SER A 330 21.33 50.05 2.55
CA SER A 330 22.43 50.67 3.31
C SER A 330 22.49 50.17 4.75
N SER A 331 21.33 49.94 5.38
CA SER A 331 21.24 49.39 6.74
C SER A 331 19.94 48.64 6.97
N LEU A 332 19.96 47.74 7.96
CA LEU A 332 18.79 47.05 8.50
C LEU A 332 18.57 47.51 9.95
N ASP A 333 17.33 47.79 10.34
CA ASP A 333 16.96 48.12 11.71
C ASP A 333 16.36 46.90 12.41
N CYS A 334 17.22 45.97 12.85
CA CYS A 334 16.79 44.78 13.57
C CYS A 334 16.28 45.06 14.99
N ASN A 335 16.60 46.21 15.59
CA ASN A 335 16.17 46.55 16.95
C ASN A 335 14.70 46.97 17.00
N ALA A 336 14.20 47.57 15.91
CA ALA A 336 12.80 47.91 15.72
C ALA A 336 12.01 46.83 14.94
N ALA A 337 12.57 45.63 14.76
CA ALA A 337 11.90 44.56 14.07
C ALA A 337 10.78 43.96 14.94
N GLU A 338 9.64 43.64 14.31
CA GLU A 338 8.43 43.25 15.01
C GLU A 338 7.86 41.94 14.48
N PHE A 339 7.55 41.03 15.41
CA PHE A 339 6.76 39.84 15.14
C PHE A 339 5.27 40.16 15.23
N SER A 340 4.48 39.61 14.31
CA SER A 340 3.01 39.71 14.33
C SER A 340 2.40 38.34 13.97
N PRO A 341 1.78 37.63 14.93
CA PRO A 341 1.62 37.97 16.34
C PRO A 341 2.96 38.04 17.11
N SER A 342 3.04 38.87 18.14
CA SER A 342 4.26 39.03 18.96
C SER A 342 4.56 37.82 19.85
N ASN A 343 3.54 37.06 20.23
CA ASN A 343 3.67 35.91 21.09
C ASN A 343 4.02 34.66 20.27
N ILE A 344 5.20 34.12 20.52
CA ILE A 344 5.66 32.85 19.97
C ILE A 344 5.75 31.87 21.14
N THR A 345 5.10 30.71 21.03
CA THR A 345 5.02 29.72 22.11
C THR A 345 5.61 28.40 21.68
N GLN A 346 6.50 27.83 22.49
CA GLN A 346 7.13 26.53 22.22
C GLN A 346 6.09 25.42 22.09
N GLY A 347 6.23 24.59 21.06
CA GLY A 347 5.37 23.43 20.81
C GLY A 347 4.03 23.75 20.14
N GLU A 348 3.67 25.02 20.02
CA GLU A 348 2.47 25.48 19.33
C GLU A 348 2.78 25.90 17.89
N ALA A 349 1.84 25.66 16.97
CA ALA A 349 1.98 26.13 15.60
C ALA A 349 1.93 27.67 15.57
N TYR A 350 2.93 28.28 14.95
CA TYR A 350 2.99 29.72 14.69
C TYR A 350 2.74 29.98 13.20
N THR A 351 1.94 31.00 12.92
CA THR A 351 1.76 31.55 11.57
C THR A 351 1.62 33.05 11.73
N GLY A 352 2.58 33.79 11.18
CA GLY A 352 2.67 35.23 11.34
C GLY A 352 3.71 35.84 10.42
N THR A 353 4.16 37.03 10.76
CA THR A 353 5.17 37.77 10.01
C THR A 353 6.25 38.32 10.92
N LEU A 354 7.46 38.44 10.40
CA LEU A 354 8.53 39.26 10.96
C LEU A 354 8.77 40.45 10.02
N LYS A 355 8.57 41.66 10.52
CA LYS A 355 8.84 42.91 9.80
C LYS A 355 10.22 43.44 10.18
N VAL A 356 11.08 43.67 9.20
CA VAL A 356 12.42 44.27 9.40
C VAL A 356 12.54 45.50 8.51
N SER A 357 12.65 46.68 9.12
CA SER A 357 12.78 47.95 8.39
C SER A 357 14.22 48.11 7.85
N TYR A 358 14.37 48.78 6.71
CA TYR A 358 15.66 49.10 6.11
C TYR A 358 15.74 50.55 5.62
N SER A 359 16.97 51.02 5.40
CA SER A 359 17.27 52.30 4.76
C SER A 359 18.18 52.14 3.54
N GLY A 360 18.16 53.14 2.64
CA GLY A 360 18.97 53.18 1.42
C GLY A 360 18.68 52.06 0.42
N GLY A 361 17.44 51.58 0.31
CA GLY A 361 16.99 50.66 -0.74
C GLY A 361 17.10 51.29 -2.13
N ASN A 362 17.51 50.48 -3.11
CA ASN A 362 17.85 50.95 -4.46
C ASN A 362 16.76 50.73 -5.53
N GLY A 363 15.57 50.23 -5.16
CA GLY A 363 14.48 50.03 -6.12
C GLY A 363 14.52 48.75 -6.94
N GLU A 364 15.57 47.93 -6.77
CA GLU A 364 15.79 46.71 -7.55
C GLU A 364 14.94 45.53 -7.08
N GLN A 365 14.74 44.55 -7.96
CA GLN A 365 14.03 43.30 -7.63
C GLN A 365 14.92 42.34 -6.86
N TYR A 366 14.33 41.57 -5.95
CA TYR A 366 15.02 40.50 -5.23
C TYR A 366 14.22 39.20 -5.28
N SER A 367 14.94 38.07 -5.34
CA SER A 367 14.35 36.74 -5.29
C SER A 367 13.81 36.41 -3.89
N GLN A 368 12.94 35.40 -3.81
CA GLN A 368 12.55 34.84 -2.53
C GLN A 368 13.78 34.32 -1.78
N GLN A 369 13.77 34.47 -0.46
CA GLN A 369 14.79 33.94 0.44
C GLN A 369 14.11 33.21 1.58
N SER A 370 14.70 32.10 2.04
CA SER A 370 14.16 31.34 3.17
C SER A 370 15.25 30.73 4.04
N PHE A 371 15.02 30.71 5.35
CA PHE A 371 15.87 29.98 6.29
C PHE A 371 15.05 29.50 7.50
N THR A 372 15.61 28.58 8.29
CA THR A 372 14.95 28.03 9.47
C THR A 372 15.73 28.37 10.72
N LYS A 373 15.04 28.82 11.78
CA LYS A 373 15.60 29.04 13.12
C LYS A 373 14.60 28.57 14.17
N ASN A 374 15.08 27.77 15.13
CA ASN A 374 14.28 27.25 16.25
C ASN A 374 12.95 26.58 15.81
N GLY A 375 12.91 25.86 14.68
CA GLY A 375 11.69 25.23 14.17
C GLY A 375 10.71 26.17 13.45
N LEU A 376 11.04 27.45 13.34
CA LEU A 376 10.32 28.44 12.51
C LEU A 376 11.05 28.62 11.18
N VAL A 377 10.28 28.57 10.10
CA VAL A 377 10.73 28.87 8.73
C VAL A 377 10.38 30.32 8.44
N PHE A 378 11.39 31.13 8.15
CA PHE A 378 11.29 32.53 7.76
C PHE A 378 11.42 32.60 6.24
N THR A 379 10.40 33.09 5.56
CA THR A 379 10.37 33.23 4.10
C THR A 379 10.13 34.68 3.73
N LEU A 380 11.12 35.35 3.16
CA LEU A 380 10.95 36.64 2.50
C LEU A 380 10.48 36.38 1.07
N PRO A 381 9.22 36.70 0.69
CA PRO A 381 8.76 36.51 -0.68
C PRO A 381 9.56 37.36 -1.67
N ALA A 382 9.62 36.94 -2.94
CA ALA A 382 10.23 37.77 -3.99
C ALA A 382 9.50 39.12 -4.08
N GLY A 383 10.24 40.19 -4.32
CA GLY A 383 9.69 41.53 -4.28
C GLY A 383 10.59 42.57 -4.94
N VAL A 384 10.24 43.84 -4.76
CA VAL A 384 10.98 45.00 -5.24
C VAL A 384 11.26 45.90 -4.05
N LEU A 385 12.51 46.33 -3.89
CA LEU A 385 12.83 47.27 -2.81
C LEU A 385 12.15 48.61 -3.06
N ALA A 386 11.73 49.28 -1.98
CA ALA A 386 11.39 50.69 -2.03
C ALA A 386 12.68 51.51 -2.18
N VAL A 387 12.57 52.66 -2.85
CA VAL A 387 13.68 53.61 -2.94
C VAL A 387 13.81 54.34 -1.60
N ASN A 388 15.03 54.41 -1.06
CA ASN A 388 15.35 54.91 0.29
C ASN A 388 14.86 53.97 1.39
N ASN A 389 13.71 54.20 2.01
CA ASN A 389 13.27 53.45 3.19
C ASN A 389 12.14 52.50 2.84
N GLY A 390 12.15 51.32 3.47
CA GLY A 390 11.11 50.33 3.28
C GLY A 390 11.22 49.19 4.29
N ASP A 391 10.45 48.14 4.06
CA ASP A 391 10.32 47.01 4.97
C ASP A 391 10.56 45.68 4.24
N LEU A 392 11.33 44.78 4.86
CA LEU A 392 11.37 43.37 4.50
C LEU A 392 10.34 42.63 5.37
N LEU A 393 9.33 42.06 4.73
CA LEU A 393 8.27 41.32 5.40
C LEU A 393 8.47 39.81 5.20
N TYR A 394 8.91 39.13 6.25
CA TYR A 394 9.08 37.69 6.25
C TYR A 394 7.78 37.01 6.69
N ASN A 395 7.29 36.04 5.92
CA ASN A 395 6.28 35.10 6.37
C ASN A 395 6.95 34.06 7.27
N VAL A 396 6.40 33.85 8.46
CA VAL A 396 6.99 32.98 9.48
C VAL A 396 5.97 31.90 9.84
N VAL A 397 6.36 30.64 9.61
CA VAL A 397 5.53 29.48 9.91
C VAL A 397 6.36 28.38 10.58
N GLY A 398 5.74 27.58 11.43
CA GLY A 398 6.39 26.41 12.02
C GLY A 398 5.99 26.18 13.46
N THR A 399 6.75 25.36 14.16
CA THR A 399 6.50 25.04 15.57
C THR A 399 7.80 25.24 16.33
N PRO A 400 7.88 26.26 17.22
CA PRO A 400 9.11 26.55 17.94
C PRO A 400 9.54 25.37 18.80
N THR A 401 10.81 24.98 18.69
CA THR A 401 11.33 23.77 19.34
C THR A 401 11.86 24.00 20.75
N GLY A 402 12.37 25.19 21.04
CA GLY A 402 12.90 25.61 22.34
C GLY A 402 12.31 26.94 22.78
N ALA A 403 12.14 27.12 24.09
CA ALA A 403 11.76 28.39 24.71
C ALA A 403 13.00 29.22 25.12
N GLY A 404 12.77 30.50 25.39
CA GLY A 404 13.80 31.48 25.76
C GLY A 404 14.08 32.50 24.66
N ASP A 405 15.18 33.23 24.82
CA ASP A 405 15.65 34.23 23.86
C ASP A 405 16.06 33.56 22.54
N MET A 406 15.62 34.15 21.43
CA MET A 406 15.90 33.69 20.08
C MET A 406 16.51 34.82 19.26
N GLU A 407 17.77 34.63 18.86
CA GLU A 407 18.41 35.50 17.86
C GLU A 407 18.14 34.98 16.45
N VAL A 408 17.43 35.78 15.65
CA VAL A 408 17.12 35.52 14.25
C VAL A 408 18.11 36.30 13.38
N PRO A 409 19.05 35.62 12.70
CA PRO A 409 20.01 36.29 11.83
C PRO A 409 19.31 36.73 10.54
N ILE A 410 19.25 38.04 10.31
CA ILE A 410 18.76 38.62 9.06
C ILE A 410 19.95 39.03 8.24
N THR A 411 20.02 38.58 6.99
CA THR A 411 21.03 38.99 6.01
C THR A 411 20.32 39.32 4.71
N PHE A 412 20.62 40.47 4.14
CA PHE A 412 20.12 40.90 2.83
C PHE A 412 21.26 41.56 2.04
N GLY A 413 21.66 40.95 0.92
CA GLY A 413 22.88 41.33 0.22
C GLY A 413 24.09 41.23 1.15
N ASN A 414 24.81 42.34 1.34
CA ASN A 414 26.00 42.41 2.19
C ASN A 414 25.73 42.97 3.60
N VAL A 415 24.46 43.27 3.95
CA VAL A 415 24.08 43.82 5.24
C VAL A 415 23.43 42.74 6.09
N SER A 416 23.84 42.65 7.36
CA SER A 416 23.29 41.69 8.32
C SER A 416 23.09 42.30 9.71
N CYS A 417 22.10 41.79 10.44
CA CYS A 417 21.88 42.07 11.86
C CYS A 417 21.07 40.94 12.51
N ASN A 418 21.00 40.91 13.84
CA ASN A 418 20.21 39.92 14.59
C ASN A 418 18.94 40.59 15.13
N VAL A 419 17.77 40.00 14.82
CA VAL A 419 16.51 40.35 15.48
C VAL A 419 16.37 39.51 16.75
N ASN A 420 16.06 40.16 17.87
CA ASN A 420 15.75 39.48 19.11
C ASN A 420 14.26 39.14 19.16
N GLY A 421 13.94 37.85 19.30
CA GLY A 421 12.61 37.36 19.62
C GLY A 421 12.63 36.61 20.95
N ILE A 422 11.46 36.45 21.58
CA ILE A 422 11.29 35.63 22.78
C ILE A 422 10.30 34.53 22.46
N VAL A 423 10.70 33.27 22.67
CA VAL A 423 9.79 32.13 22.61
C VAL A 423 9.38 31.79 24.04
N THR A 424 8.10 31.98 24.35
CA THR A 424 7.59 31.64 25.68
C THR A 424 7.45 30.13 25.81
N ALA A 425 7.78 29.61 27.00
CA ALA A 425 7.50 28.22 27.32
C ALA A 425 5.98 28.02 27.34
N GLY A 426 5.47 27.06 26.55
CA GLY A 426 4.06 26.68 26.66
C GLY A 426 3.74 26.25 28.10
N ALA A 427 2.69 26.80 28.71
CA ALA A 427 2.37 26.52 30.11
C ALA A 427 1.90 25.08 30.36
N SER A 428 1.31 24.44 29.34
CA SER A 428 0.77 23.09 29.44
C SER A 428 0.83 22.32 28.11
N VAL A 429 0.68 21.00 28.16
CA VAL A 429 0.72 20.09 26.99
C VAL A 429 -0.23 18.92 27.14
N ILE A 430 -1.02 18.62 26.11
CA ILE A 430 -1.89 17.43 26.07
C ILE A 430 -1.15 16.26 25.41
N MET A 431 -0.74 15.28 26.20
CA MET A 431 0.00 14.10 25.75
C MET A 431 -0.93 13.01 25.20
N CYS A 432 -0.39 12.05 24.44
CA CYS A 432 -1.16 10.96 23.85
C CYS A 432 -1.88 10.13 24.92
N GLY A 433 -3.08 9.63 24.61
CA GLY A 433 -3.92 8.82 25.50
C GLY A 433 -4.82 9.63 26.45
N SER A 434 -4.73 10.96 26.47
CA SER A 434 -5.55 11.82 27.34
C SER A 434 -6.02 13.09 26.61
N THR A 435 -7.13 13.66 27.07
CA THR A 435 -7.60 15.00 26.68
C THR A 435 -7.18 16.08 27.69
N LYS A 436 -6.54 15.68 28.80
CA LYS A 436 -6.12 16.57 29.88
C LYS A 436 -4.72 17.11 29.63
N ALA A 437 -4.50 18.38 29.94
CA ALA A 437 -3.23 19.06 29.75
C ALA A 437 -2.34 18.93 31.00
N TRP A 438 -1.09 18.53 30.82
CA TRP A 438 -0.08 18.52 31.85
C TRP A 438 0.62 19.87 31.92
N MET A 439 0.88 20.41 33.11
CA MET A 439 1.78 21.56 33.24
C MET A 439 3.19 21.18 32.75
N ARG A 440 3.87 22.09 32.03
CA ARG A 440 5.22 21.82 31.52
C ARG A 440 6.34 22.12 32.52
N HIS A 441 6.02 22.71 33.67
CA HIS A 441 6.93 22.81 34.81
C HIS A 441 6.40 22.11 36.07
N ASN A 442 7.32 21.71 36.96
CA ASN A 442 6.95 21.28 38.31
C ASN A 442 6.38 22.47 39.08
N LEU A 443 5.48 22.23 40.02
CA LEU A 443 4.94 23.30 40.83
C LEU A 443 6.06 23.99 41.64
N GLY A 444 6.14 25.31 41.55
CA GLY A 444 7.18 26.12 42.19
C GLY A 444 8.49 26.27 41.41
N ALA A 445 8.56 25.76 40.18
CA ALA A 445 9.68 26.00 39.26
C ALA A 445 9.62 27.39 38.61
N ASN A 446 10.77 27.85 38.10
CA ASN A 446 10.85 29.03 37.23
C ASN A 446 10.25 28.71 35.84
N THR A 447 9.11 29.33 35.53
CA THR A 447 8.36 29.12 34.29
C THR A 447 8.91 29.90 33.09
N ASP A 448 9.84 30.82 33.31
CA ASP A 448 10.48 31.59 32.23
C ASP A 448 11.56 30.77 31.50
N LEU A 449 12.01 29.67 32.11
CA LEU A 449 12.99 28.75 31.54
C LEU A 449 12.32 27.66 30.70
N ASP A 450 13.03 27.16 29.69
CA ASP A 450 12.54 26.06 28.86
C ASP A 450 12.31 24.78 29.71
N PRO A 451 11.08 24.26 29.77
CA PRO A 451 10.75 23.08 30.57
C PRO A 451 11.46 21.80 30.11
N ASP A 452 11.94 21.76 28.85
CA ASP A 452 12.63 20.62 28.26
C ASP A 452 14.16 20.70 28.36
N ILE A 453 14.69 21.71 29.05
CA ILE A 453 16.10 21.85 29.38
C ILE A 453 16.28 21.69 30.89
N PRO A 454 16.63 20.47 31.37
CA PRO A 454 16.87 20.20 32.79
C PRO A 454 17.94 21.12 33.38
N VAL A 455 17.50 22.02 34.23
CA VAL A 455 18.32 22.92 35.05
C VAL A 455 17.71 22.99 36.44
N LYS A 456 18.50 23.46 37.41
CA LYS A 456 18.10 23.54 38.82
C LYS A 456 16.72 24.17 39.00
N ASP A 457 16.50 25.32 38.38
CA ASP A 457 15.32 26.15 38.65
C ASP A 457 14.01 25.57 38.07
N ILE A 458 14.07 24.51 37.23
CA ILE A 458 12.85 23.84 36.73
C ILE A 458 12.40 22.63 37.55
N HIS A 459 13.15 22.24 38.59
CA HIS A 459 12.85 21.04 39.39
C HIS A 459 11.67 21.26 40.37
N GLY A 460 11.35 22.51 40.70
CA GLY A 460 10.21 22.87 41.55
C GLY A 460 10.38 22.55 43.03
N ASN A 461 9.26 22.65 43.73
CA ASN A 461 9.16 22.44 45.18
C ASN A 461 8.74 21.00 45.51
N TYR A 462 9.00 20.61 46.76
CA TYR A 462 8.60 19.33 47.34
C TYR A 462 7.47 19.55 48.34
N TYR A 463 6.53 18.60 48.38
CA TYR A 463 5.33 18.66 49.21
C TYR A 463 5.20 17.36 50.00
N ASN A 464 4.66 17.42 51.23
CA ASN A 464 4.12 16.22 51.86
C ASN A 464 2.77 15.87 51.24
N TRP A 465 2.44 14.59 51.14
CA TRP A 465 1.18 14.18 50.54
C TRP A 465 -0.02 14.70 51.33
N GLY A 466 -1.04 15.19 50.61
CA GLY A 466 -2.28 15.67 51.19
C GLY A 466 -2.21 17.07 51.82
N ARG A 467 -1.15 17.85 51.54
CA ARG A 467 -0.94 19.19 52.10
C ARG A 467 -0.58 20.20 51.02
N ILE A 468 -0.97 21.47 51.23
CA ILE A 468 -0.72 22.58 50.30
C ILE A 468 0.65 23.24 50.53
N GLY A 469 1.20 23.14 51.75
CA GLY A 469 2.46 23.78 52.13
C GLY A 469 3.68 23.15 51.47
N VAL A 470 4.59 24.00 50.98
CA VAL A 470 5.92 23.59 50.53
C VAL A 470 6.75 23.13 51.73
N VAL A 471 7.42 21.98 51.61
CA VAL A 471 8.25 21.42 52.69
C VAL A 471 9.75 21.40 52.37
N ALA A 472 10.12 21.50 51.09
CA ALA A 472 11.49 21.69 50.63
C ALA A 472 11.51 22.25 49.20
N ASN A 473 12.68 22.72 48.76
CA ASN A 473 12.98 23.12 47.39
C ASN A 473 14.38 22.61 46.99
N THR A 474 14.83 22.95 45.79
CA THR A 474 16.15 22.53 45.28
C THR A 474 17.34 22.98 46.11
N ASP A 475 17.18 24.07 46.87
CA ASP A 475 18.20 24.68 47.74
C ASP A 475 18.17 24.18 49.17
N THR A 476 17.18 23.36 49.53
CA THR A 476 17.04 22.83 50.87
C THR A 476 18.15 21.81 51.13
N THR A 477 19.21 22.24 51.80
CA THR A 477 20.30 21.39 52.27
C THR A 477 19.89 20.70 53.56
N PRO A 478 19.76 19.37 53.61
CA PRO A 478 19.34 18.72 54.84
C PRO A 478 20.56 18.61 55.75
N GLY A 479 20.44 19.13 56.97
CA GLY A 479 21.45 18.92 58.00
C GLY A 479 21.56 17.43 58.36
N PRO A 480 22.70 16.97 58.90
CA PRO A 480 22.81 15.60 59.40
C PRO A 480 21.89 15.40 60.62
N GLY A 481 20.77 14.69 60.45
CA GLY A 481 19.86 14.31 61.53
C GLY A 481 18.42 14.01 61.07
N PRO A 482 17.54 13.49 61.97
CA PRO A 482 16.12 13.36 61.72
C PRO A 482 15.52 14.71 61.30
N VAL A 483 14.74 14.73 60.22
CA VAL A 483 14.26 15.96 59.54
C VAL A 483 13.17 16.72 60.34
N GLY A 484 13.16 16.62 61.66
CA GLY A 484 12.31 17.44 62.53
C GLY A 484 12.68 18.93 62.54
N GLY A 485 13.75 19.33 61.83
CA GLY A 485 14.26 20.71 61.78
C GLY A 485 13.99 21.47 60.48
N ILE A 486 13.41 20.86 59.43
CA ILE A 486 12.98 21.61 58.24
C ILE A 486 11.60 22.20 58.56
N GLY A 487 11.56 23.53 58.72
CA GLY A 487 10.31 24.24 59.03
C GLY A 487 9.21 23.90 58.02
N GLY A 488 8.12 23.29 58.50
CA GLY A 488 6.98 22.89 57.67
C GLY A 488 6.86 21.39 57.38
N TRP A 489 7.88 20.56 57.66
CA TRP A 489 7.79 19.11 57.46
C TRP A 489 6.82 18.46 58.44
N ASN A 490 5.84 17.69 57.95
CA ASN A 490 4.83 17.08 58.79
C ASN A 490 4.89 15.55 58.76
N MET A 491 5.27 14.97 59.89
CA MET A 491 5.40 13.52 60.06
C MET A 491 4.07 12.80 60.32
N VAL A 492 2.97 13.54 60.52
CA VAL A 492 1.63 12.97 60.69
C VAL A 492 1.02 12.72 59.32
N PRO A 493 0.73 11.45 58.95
CA PRO A 493 0.09 11.12 57.69
C PRO A 493 -1.23 11.88 57.53
N ALA A 494 -1.40 12.59 56.40
CA ALA A 494 -2.66 13.27 56.09
C ALA A 494 -3.79 12.22 55.91
N PRO A 495 -5.06 12.56 56.19
CA PRO A 495 -6.18 11.63 56.03
C PRO A 495 -6.48 11.31 54.55
N ASN A 496 -7.27 10.27 54.32
CA ASN A 496 -7.80 9.99 52.98
C ASN A 496 -8.70 11.14 52.50
N GLY A 497 -8.81 11.32 51.19
CA GLY A 497 -9.52 12.41 50.54
C GLY A 497 -8.76 13.73 50.53
N SER A 498 -7.52 13.78 51.04
CA SER A 498 -6.84 15.06 51.27
C SER A 498 -6.62 15.86 50.00
N TRP A 499 -6.16 15.28 48.89
CA TRP A 499 -6.00 15.96 47.60
C TRP A 499 -7.11 15.66 46.58
N ASN A 500 -7.79 14.53 46.73
CA ASN A 500 -8.85 14.10 45.84
C ASN A 500 -10.04 13.60 46.67
N SER A 501 -11.13 14.38 46.72
CA SER A 501 -12.37 13.99 47.41
C SER A 501 -13.29 13.10 46.55
N GLY A 502 -12.95 12.90 45.28
CA GLY A 502 -13.65 12.06 44.33
C GLY A 502 -13.10 10.63 44.28
N THR A 503 -12.98 10.08 43.07
CA THR A 503 -12.45 8.73 42.83
C THR A 503 -11.18 8.78 41.99
N LYS A 504 -10.49 7.64 41.84
CA LYS A 504 -9.35 7.51 40.91
C LYS A 504 -9.74 7.78 39.45
N ALA A 505 -10.98 7.45 39.04
CA ALA A 505 -11.47 7.65 37.68
C ALA A 505 -12.07 9.05 37.47
N ASN A 506 -12.71 9.59 38.51
CA ASN A 506 -13.34 10.91 38.51
C ASN A 506 -12.80 11.72 39.71
N PRO A 507 -11.57 12.24 39.61
CA PRO A 507 -10.95 13.00 40.68
C PRO A 507 -11.59 14.37 40.87
N ILE A 508 -11.73 14.81 42.12
CA ILE A 508 -12.26 16.13 42.51
C ILE A 508 -11.22 16.82 43.39
N LYS A 509 -10.69 17.95 42.91
CA LYS A 509 -9.69 18.75 43.61
C LYS A 509 -10.23 19.26 44.96
N THR A 510 -9.39 19.30 45.99
CA THR A 510 -9.71 19.86 47.31
C THR A 510 -8.91 21.12 47.61
N ALA A 511 -9.18 21.77 48.74
CA ALA A 511 -8.41 22.93 49.22
C ALA A 511 -6.97 22.60 49.64
N ASN A 512 -6.63 21.32 49.87
CA ASN A 512 -5.24 20.95 50.22
C ASN A 512 -4.39 20.64 48.96
N ASP A 513 -5.00 20.50 47.79
CA ASP A 513 -4.30 20.25 46.53
C ASP A 513 -3.51 21.51 46.11
N PRO A 514 -2.18 21.43 45.97
CA PRO A 514 -1.35 22.62 45.76
C PRO A 514 -1.36 23.17 44.34
N CYS A 515 -1.95 22.46 43.36
CA CYS A 515 -1.97 22.92 41.98
C CYS A 515 -2.80 24.22 41.82
N PRO A 516 -2.52 25.04 40.80
CA PRO A 516 -3.29 26.27 40.55
C PRO A 516 -4.73 25.96 40.08
N LEU A 517 -5.57 27.00 40.00
CA LEU A 517 -6.94 26.90 39.48
C LEU A 517 -6.97 26.26 38.08
N GLY A 518 -7.88 25.30 37.85
CA GLY A 518 -7.99 24.57 36.59
C GLY A 518 -7.03 23.38 36.48
N PHE A 519 -6.18 23.16 37.47
CA PHE A 519 -5.24 22.05 37.57
C PHE A 519 -5.32 21.36 38.93
N ARG A 520 -4.95 20.08 38.98
CA ARG A 520 -4.91 19.25 40.19
C ARG A 520 -3.74 18.27 40.17
N VAL A 521 -3.49 17.63 41.31
CA VAL A 521 -2.53 16.53 41.40
C VAL A 521 -3.08 15.33 40.60
N PRO A 522 -2.29 14.77 39.67
CA PRO A 522 -2.71 13.65 38.82
C PRO A 522 -3.00 12.39 39.63
N THR A 523 -3.88 11.55 39.12
CA THR A 523 -4.12 10.21 39.66
C THR A 523 -3.08 9.21 39.14
N MET A 524 -2.97 8.06 39.80
CA MET A 524 -2.12 6.96 39.32
C MET A 524 -2.52 6.49 37.92
N ALA A 525 -3.82 6.49 37.57
CA ALA A 525 -4.29 6.13 36.24
C ALA A 525 -3.79 7.09 35.15
N GLU A 526 -3.71 8.38 35.46
CA GLU A 526 -3.22 9.39 34.51
C GLU A 526 -1.71 9.25 34.30
N TRP A 527 -0.95 8.93 35.34
CA TRP A 527 0.46 8.57 35.21
C TRP A 527 0.67 7.31 34.36
N THR A 528 -0.13 6.27 34.58
CA THR A 528 -0.11 5.04 33.75
C THR A 528 -0.46 5.35 32.30
N THR A 529 -1.46 6.20 32.06
CA THR A 529 -1.88 6.61 30.71
C THR A 529 -0.75 7.36 30.00
N LEU A 530 -0.13 8.34 30.66
CA LEU A 530 1.03 9.05 30.15
C LEU A 530 2.16 8.08 29.77
N HIS A 531 2.51 7.15 30.67
CA HIS A 531 3.61 6.22 30.42
C HIS A 531 3.33 5.22 29.29
N SER A 532 2.12 4.67 29.21
CA SER A 532 1.77 3.61 28.26
C SER A 532 1.45 4.10 26.85
N ASN A 533 1.06 5.37 26.69
CA ASN A 533 0.63 5.92 25.39
C ASN A 533 1.66 6.85 24.73
N ASN A 534 2.84 7.04 25.33
CA ASN A 534 3.85 8.00 24.84
C ASN A 534 5.23 7.34 24.76
N THR A 535 6.05 7.78 23.81
CA THR A 535 7.44 7.30 23.69
C THR A 535 8.30 7.92 24.79
N ARG A 536 9.15 7.12 25.42
CA ARG A 536 10.05 7.55 26.51
C ARG A 536 11.49 7.67 26.01
N GLU A 537 12.15 8.76 26.38
CA GLU A 537 13.59 8.99 26.22
C GLU A 537 14.23 9.46 27.54
N THR A 538 15.56 9.44 27.60
CA THR A 538 16.37 9.94 28.72
C THR A 538 17.26 11.09 28.26
N LYS A 539 17.38 12.14 29.09
CA LYS A 539 18.34 13.25 28.89
C LYS A 539 19.29 13.30 30.07
N GLY A 540 20.54 13.70 29.82
CA GLY A 540 21.59 13.84 30.82
C GLY A 540 22.13 12.51 31.39
N SER A 541 23.07 12.63 32.33
CA SER A 541 23.69 11.48 32.99
C SER A 541 22.93 11.09 34.24
N PHE A 542 22.42 9.85 34.28
CA PHE A 542 21.68 9.32 35.42
C PHE A 542 22.59 8.86 36.56
N SER A 543 23.22 9.82 37.26
CA SER A 543 24.14 9.58 38.36
C SER A 543 23.80 10.41 39.60
N ALA A 544 24.00 9.83 40.78
CA ALA A 544 23.69 10.43 42.06
C ALA A 544 24.64 11.59 42.37
N SER A 545 24.13 12.83 42.42
CA SER A 545 24.88 13.98 42.91
C SER A 545 23.96 15.14 43.29
N ASN A 546 24.30 15.86 44.36
CA ASN A 546 23.57 17.05 44.81
C ASN A 546 23.59 18.20 43.79
N SER A 547 24.55 18.20 42.87
CA SER A 547 24.69 19.19 41.79
C SER A 547 24.19 18.70 40.43
N ASN A 548 23.71 17.46 40.32
CA ASN A 548 23.24 16.93 39.04
C ASN A 548 21.77 17.30 38.78
N PHE A 549 21.57 18.42 38.08
CA PHE A 549 20.26 18.90 37.62
C PHE A 549 20.00 18.61 36.13
N GLY A 550 20.93 17.93 35.47
CA GLY A 550 20.93 17.78 34.01
C GLY A 550 20.15 16.58 33.50
N SER A 551 19.66 15.70 34.37
CA SER A 551 19.01 14.45 33.96
C SER A 551 17.49 14.48 34.09
N ALA A 552 16.83 13.86 33.12
CA ALA A 552 15.37 13.83 33.05
C ALA A 552 14.86 12.66 32.20
N ILE A 553 13.60 12.29 32.43
CA ILE A 553 12.81 11.48 31.50
C ILE A 553 12.00 12.40 30.60
N ILE A 554 11.98 12.11 29.30
CA ILE A 554 11.24 12.86 28.29
C ILE A 554 10.16 11.95 27.72
N TYR A 555 8.91 12.39 27.77
CA TYR A 555 7.81 11.76 27.03
C TYR A 555 7.55 12.53 25.73
N LYS A 556 7.39 11.79 24.62
CA LYS A 556 7.09 12.32 23.29
C LYS A 556 5.81 11.74 22.71
N CYS A 557 5.04 12.60 22.05
CA CYS A 557 3.83 12.29 21.27
C CYS A 557 3.77 13.22 20.06
N GLY A 558 4.32 12.78 18.91
CA GLY A 558 4.58 13.67 17.79
C GLY A 558 5.50 14.82 18.20
N ASN A 559 5.07 16.07 17.98
CA ASN A 559 5.82 17.27 18.35
C ASN A 559 5.63 17.70 19.82
N LYS A 560 4.82 16.97 20.59
CA LYS A 560 4.52 17.30 21.99
C LYS A 560 5.51 16.64 22.93
N VAL A 561 6.04 17.43 23.86
CA VAL A 561 7.09 17.01 24.78
C VAL A 561 6.71 17.34 26.22
N LEU A 562 6.86 16.36 27.10
CA LEU A 562 6.76 16.53 28.55
C LEU A 562 8.02 15.99 29.22
N THR A 563 8.82 16.89 29.80
CA THR A 563 10.07 16.55 30.50
C THR A 563 9.86 16.50 32.00
N LEU A 564 10.29 15.41 32.62
CA LEU A 564 10.26 15.15 34.05
C LEU A 564 11.70 15.03 34.58
N PRO A 565 12.24 16.08 35.23
CA PRO A 565 13.58 16.03 35.83
C PRO A 565 13.74 14.90 36.85
N ALA A 566 14.93 14.32 36.94
CA ALA A 566 15.29 13.35 37.99
C ALA A 566 15.57 14.08 39.30
N THR A 567 14.50 14.57 39.92
CA THR A 567 14.54 15.52 41.05
C THR A 567 15.13 14.96 42.33
N GLY A 568 15.33 13.64 42.43
CA GLY A 568 15.41 12.97 43.71
C GLY A 568 14.10 13.10 44.50
N TYR A 569 14.16 12.73 45.77
CA TYR A 569 13.03 12.71 46.69
C TYR A 569 13.54 12.56 48.13
N TYR A 570 12.67 12.83 49.10
CA TYR A 570 12.95 12.72 50.53
C TYR A 570 12.13 11.58 51.16
N HIS A 571 12.79 10.66 51.88
CA HIS A 571 12.12 9.58 52.63
C HIS A 571 12.08 9.82 54.14
N ALA A 572 10.96 9.46 54.76
CA ALA A 572 10.81 9.36 56.22
C ALA A 572 11.29 7.99 56.75
N PRO A 573 11.93 7.89 57.94
CA PRO A 573 12.28 8.95 58.88
C PRO A 573 13.79 9.28 58.83
N ALA A 574 14.25 9.87 57.72
CA ALA A 574 15.55 10.54 57.57
C ALA A 574 16.77 9.66 57.21
N GLN A 575 16.91 9.39 55.92
CA GLN A 575 18.14 9.73 55.20
C GLN A 575 17.72 10.46 53.92
N ILE A 576 18.60 11.22 53.28
CA ILE A 576 18.40 11.67 51.89
C ILE A 576 18.96 10.55 51.00
N PRO A 577 18.16 9.63 50.44
CA PRO A 577 18.72 8.55 49.64
C PRO A 577 18.33 8.72 48.16
N GLY A 578 17.42 9.65 47.85
CA GLY A 578 16.84 9.82 46.53
C GLY A 578 17.82 10.59 45.67
N ALA A 579 18.80 9.87 45.14
CA ALA A 579 19.89 10.36 44.34
C ALA A 579 19.42 11.33 43.24
N ARG A 580 19.46 12.62 43.56
CA ARG A 580 19.26 13.72 42.61
C ARG A 580 20.17 13.45 41.43
N GLY A 581 19.60 13.55 40.24
CA GLY A 581 20.30 13.21 39.02
C GLY A 581 20.25 11.74 38.63
N SER A 582 19.93 10.78 39.51
CA SER A 582 19.78 9.35 39.14
C SER A 582 18.34 8.83 39.20
N SER A 583 17.45 9.46 39.96
CA SER A 583 16.04 9.10 40.02
C SER A 583 15.16 10.29 40.42
N GLY A 584 13.84 10.17 40.27
CA GLY A 584 12.86 11.16 40.69
C GLY A 584 11.56 10.48 41.12
N GLY A 585 10.85 11.12 42.04
CA GLY A 585 9.52 10.68 42.50
C GLY A 585 8.51 11.80 42.26
N TYR A 586 7.32 11.49 41.77
CA TYR A 586 6.24 12.47 41.57
C TYR A 586 4.96 11.99 42.24
N TRP A 587 4.27 12.91 42.91
CA TRP A 587 3.05 12.56 43.60
C TRP A 587 1.91 12.14 42.67
N SER A 588 1.07 11.24 43.17
CA SER A 588 -0.30 11.07 42.69
C SER A 588 -1.31 11.38 43.80
N SER A 589 -2.55 11.70 43.42
CA SER A 589 -3.68 11.86 44.34
C SER A 589 -4.38 10.53 44.67
N THR A 590 -3.83 9.39 44.24
CA THR A 590 -4.43 8.06 44.45
C THR A 590 -3.85 7.38 45.68
N GLU A 591 -4.69 7.11 46.66
CA GLU A 591 -4.33 6.43 47.89
C GLU A 591 -3.92 4.96 47.66
N ALA A 592 -3.00 4.48 48.49
CA ALA A 592 -2.66 3.08 48.61
C ALA A 592 -3.10 2.56 50.01
N SER A 593 -2.63 1.36 50.40
CA SER A 593 -2.98 0.79 51.71
C SER A 593 -2.29 1.50 52.86
N GLY A 594 -2.99 1.65 53.99
CA GLY A 594 -2.47 2.29 55.20
C GLY A 594 -2.05 3.74 54.97
N SER A 595 -0.86 4.11 55.47
CA SER A 595 -0.31 5.47 55.37
C SER A 595 0.49 5.71 54.08
N TYR A 596 0.26 4.90 53.04
CA TYR A 596 0.96 5.00 51.75
C TYR A 596 0.05 5.55 50.65
N VAL A 597 0.69 6.03 49.59
CA VAL A 597 0.05 6.62 48.40
C VAL A 597 0.83 6.19 47.17
N PHE A 598 0.15 6.00 46.05
CA PHE A 598 0.82 5.81 44.78
C PHE A 598 1.51 7.08 44.29
N GLY A 599 2.63 6.91 43.61
CA GLY A 599 3.39 7.94 42.92
C GLY A 599 4.05 7.38 41.66
N LEU A 600 4.59 8.28 40.86
CA LEU A 600 5.43 7.93 39.73
C LEU A 600 6.89 7.93 40.18
N TYR A 601 7.57 6.80 40.05
CA TYR A 601 9.02 6.72 40.15
C TYR A 601 9.64 6.74 38.76
N ILE A 602 10.71 7.51 38.58
CA ILE A 602 11.52 7.54 37.36
C ILE A 602 13.00 7.30 37.66
N SER A 603 13.66 6.59 36.75
CA SER A 603 15.12 6.44 36.69
C SER A 603 15.56 6.31 35.24
N GLY A 604 16.87 6.29 34.98
CA GLY A 604 17.41 6.06 33.64
C GLY A 604 17.00 4.71 33.05
N ALA A 605 16.80 3.70 33.89
CA ALA A 605 16.46 2.33 33.48
C ALA A 605 14.95 2.05 33.46
N SER A 606 14.17 2.66 34.35
CA SER A 606 12.78 2.28 34.60
C SER A 606 11.87 3.46 34.92
N VAL A 607 10.58 3.30 34.65
CA VAL A 607 9.51 4.18 35.13
C VAL A 607 8.38 3.33 35.68
N VAL A 608 7.91 3.65 36.88
CA VAL A 608 6.88 2.89 37.60
C VAL A 608 5.78 3.86 38.04
N SER A 609 4.60 3.78 37.43
CA SER A 609 3.47 4.68 37.73
C SER A 609 2.67 4.31 38.99
N SER A 610 2.96 3.16 39.59
CA SER A 610 2.26 2.58 40.74
C SER A 610 3.19 2.33 41.92
N ASP A 611 4.28 3.10 42.01
CA ASP A 611 5.21 2.98 43.14
C ASP A 611 4.56 3.55 44.40
N THR A 612 4.91 3.05 45.58
CA THR A 612 4.23 3.42 46.84
C THR A 612 5.14 4.19 47.77
N TRP A 613 4.64 5.32 48.26
CA TRP A 613 5.38 6.31 49.04
C TRP A 613 4.67 6.63 50.33
N ALA A 614 5.41 6.90 51.40
CA ALA A 614 4.82 7.25 52.68
C ALA A 614 4.29 8.69 52.60
N ARG A 615 3.10 8.97 53.16
CA ARG A 615 2.54 10.34 53.14
C ARG A 615 3.48 11.44 53.69
N PRO A 616 4.35 11.16 54.69
CA PRO A 616 5.36 12.11 55.16
C PRO A 616 6.61 12.27 54.28
N ASP A 617 6.73 11.56 53.16
CA ASP A 617 7.82 11.76 52.20
C ASP A 617 7.67 13.13 51.50
N GLY A 618 8.73 13.56 50.82
CA GLY A 618 8.74 14.83 50.06
C GLY A 618 9.05 14.58 48.59
N LEU A 619 8.05 14.77 47.75
CA LEU A 619 8.15 14.63 46.29
C LEU A 619 7.61 15.90 45.60
N PRO A 620 8.10 16.21 44.39
CA PRO A 620 7.50 17.21 43.54
C PRO A 620 6.08 16.86 43.06
N VAL A 621 5.38 17.92 42.67
CA VAL A 621 4.06 17.84 42.05
C VAL A 621 4.14 18.33 40.61
N ARG A 622 3.65 17.50 39.68
CA ARG A 622 3.44 17.84 38.27
C ARG A 622 1.95 17.83 38.01
N CYS A 623 1.35 19.01 37.87
CA CYS A 623 -0.10 19.14 37.81
C CYS A 623 -0.67 18.76 36.44
N ILE A 624 -1.94 18.32 36.45
CA ILE A 624 -2.74 18.01 35.26
C ILE A 624 -4.06 18.78 35.32
N SER A 625 -4.61 19.20 34.18
CA SER A 625 -5.86 19.96 34.14
C SER A 625 -7.02 19.16 34.76
N GLU A 626 -7.93 19.84 35.47
CA GLU A 626 -9.08 19.22 36.14
C GLU A 626 -9.96 18.39 35.20
#